data_AF-A0A5K1D259-F1
#
_entry.id   AF-A0A5K1D259-F1
#
_cell.length_a   1.000
_cell.length_b   1.000
_cell.length_c   1.000
_cell.angle_alpha   90.00
_cell.angle_beta   90.00
_cell.angle_gamma   90.00
#
_symmetry.space_group_name_H-M   'P 1'
#
loop_
_entity.id
_entity.type
_entity.pdbx_description
1 polymer ?
#
loop_
_entity_poly.entity_id
_entity_poly.type
_entity_poly.pdbx_seq_one_letter_code
_entity_poly.pdbx_strand_id
1 'polypeptide(L)'
;GLIPTASLLIASWAFLLVEALLLAEVNVALMERMEGEAEDGRKLNFISFTTMAEATLGKLGAHVATLAYVFLAYSSMVAYVAKSGDILSHVLNHPTSVLGCCFTLVFTLLISVGGTKLTDQVNQGLTILMV
;
A
#
# COMPACT_ATOMS: atom_id res chain seq x y z
N GLY A 1 5.35 28.91 3.58
CA GLY A 1 4.48 29.69 4.49
C GLY A 1 3.38 28.79 5.00
N LEU A 2 2.86 29.04 6.21
CA LEU A 2 1.86 28.18 6.85
C LEU A 2 0.57 28.02 6.01
N ILE A 3 0.11 29.11 5.40
CA ILE A 3 -1.12 29.15 4.60
C ILE A 3 -1.04 28.20 3.38
N PRO A 4 -0.02 28.29 2.48
CA PRO A 4 0.06 27.38 1.34
C PRO A 4 0.33 25.92 1.73
N THR A 5 1.03 25.64 2.82
CA THR A 5 1.22 24.25 3.28
C THR A 5 -0.06 23.67 3.84
N ALA A 6 -0.81 24.45 4.63
CA ALA A 6 -2.08 24.02 5.19
C ALA A 6 -3.12 23.75 4.10
N SER A 7 -3.21 24.62 3.08
CA SER A 7 -4.15 24.42 1.99
C SER A 7 -3.84 23.16 1.18
N LEU A 8 -2.57 22.88 0.88
CA LEU A 8 -2.16 21.65 0.18
C LEU A 8 -2.44 20.39 1.00
N LEU A 9 -2.22 20.43 2.32
CA LEU A 9 -2.54 19.32 3.21
C LEU A 9 -4.04 19.04 3.26
N ILE A 10 -4.87 20.08 3.39
CA ILE A 10 -6.34 19.95 3.39
C ILE A 10 -6.83 19.41 2.04
N ALA A 11 -6.29 19.91 0.93
CA ALA A 11 -6.65 19.43 -0.40
C ALA A 11 -6.27 17.95 -0.62
N SER A 12 -5.06 17.56 -0.18
CA SER A 12 -4.59 16.16 -0.28
C SER A 12 -5.44 15.23 0.59
N TRP A 13 -5.77 15.66 1.81
CA TRP A 13 -6.66 14.92 2.70
C TRP A 13 -8.06 14.73 2.08
N ALA A 14 -8.64 15.78 1.52
CA ALA A 14 -9.95 15.71 0.88
C ALA A 14 -9.95 14.77 -0.33
N PHE A 15 -8.88 14.82 -1.14
CA PHE A 15 -8.70 13.92 -2.27
C PHE A 15 -8.64 12.44 -1.82
N LEU A 16 -7.81 12.12 -0.82
CA LEU A 16 -7.71 10.77 -0.26
C LEU A 16 -9.04 10.29 0.36
N LEU A 17 -9.79 11.19 0.99
CA LEU A 17 -11.10 10.87 1.55
C LEU A 17 -12.10 10.48 0.46
N VAL A 18 -12.16 11.25 -0.63
CA VAL A 18 -13.04 10.96 -1.77
C VAL A 18 -12.65 9.64 -2.43
N GLU A 19 -11.35 9.39 -2.63
CA GLU A 19 -10.86 8.11 -3.18
C GLU A 19 -11.27 6.93 -2.30
N ALA A 20 -11.12 7.04 -0.98
CA ALA A 20 -11.51 5.99 -0.04
C ALA A 20 -13.01 5.70 -0.07
N LEU A 21 -13.86 6.74 -0.19
CA LEU A 21 -15.31 6.58 -0.29
C LEU A 21 -15.71 5.89 -1.61
N LEU A 22 -15.09 6.25 -2.74
CA LEU A 22 -15.34 5.60 -4.02
C LEU A 22 -14.90 4.13 -4.00
N LEU A 23 -13.75 3.81 -3.41
CA LEU A 23 -13.30 2.43 -3.24
C LEU A 23 -14.26 1.63 -2.36
N ALA A 24 -14.80 2.24 -1.29
CA ALA A 24 -15.80 1.61 -0.44
C ALA A 24 -17.10 1.34 -1.20
N GLU A 25 -17.59 2.29 -2.01
CA GLU A 25 -18.79 2.12 -2.84
C GLU A 25 -18.64 0.99 -3.85
N VAL A 26 -17.53 0.96 -4.60
CA VAL A 26 -17.27 -0.11 -5.58
C VAL A 26 -17.14 -1.48 -4.88
N ASN A 27 -16.48 -1.52 -3.72
CA ASN A 27 -16.33 -2.76 -2.96
C ASN A 27 -17.68 -3.31 -2.48
N VAL A 28 -18.56 -2.45 -1.94
CA VAL A 28 -19.91 -2.84 -1.52
C VAL A 28 -20.76 -3.25 -2.72
N ALA A 29 -20.76 -2.47 -3.80
CA ALA A 29 -21.53 -2.78 -5.01
C ALA A 29 -21.10 -4.11 -5.65
N LEU A 30 -19.82 -4.46 -5.59
CA LEU A 30 -19.32 -5.73 -6.12
C LEU A 30 -19.63 -6.89 -5.16
N MET A 31 -19.61 -6.65 -3.85
CA MET A 31 -20.01 -7.64 -2.85
C MET A 31 -21.49 -8.04 -3.02
N GLU A 32 -22.39 -7.07 -3.19
CA GLU A 32 -23.83 -7.34 -3.42
C GLU A 32 -24.07 -8.16 -4.70
N ARG A 33 -23.31 -7.90 -5.77
CA ARG A 33 -23.38 -8.68 -7.02
C ARG A 33 -22.90 -10.12 -6.83
N MET A 34 -21.82 -10.31 -6.10
CA MET A 34 -21.27 -11.65 -5.82
C MET A 34 -22.13 -12.43 -4.82
N GLU A 35 -22.81 -11.79 -3.89
CA GLU A 35 -23.77 -12.45 -3.00
C GLU A 35 -24.96 -13.05 -3.76
N GLY A 36 -25.41 -12.38 -4.83
CA GLY A 36 -26.40 -12.94 -5.76
C GLY A 36 -25.90 -14.11 -6.60
N GLU A 37 -24.60 -14.17 -6.90
CA GLU A 37 -23.95 -15.27 -7.63
C GLU A 37 -23.44 -16.40 -6.70
N ALA A 38 -23.42 -16.19 -5.38
CA ALA A 38 -22.93 -17.15 -4.39
C ALA A 38 -23.88 -18.34 -4.15
N GLU A 39 -25.08 -18.35 -4.73
CA GLU A 39 -25.86 -19.59 -4.91
C GLU A 39 -25.14 -20.61 -5.83
N ASP A 40 -24.16 -20.18 -6.64
CA ASP A 40 -23.40 -21.03 -7.59
C ASP A 40 -21.97 -21.42 -7.12
N GLY A 41 -21.70 -21.34 -5.81
CA GLY A 41 -20.63 -22.14 -5.19
C GLY A 41 -19.17 -21.64 -5.29
N ARG A 42 -18.89 -20.41 -5.76
CA ARG A 42 -17.52 -19.84 -5.73
C ARG A 42 -17.35 -18.74 -4.67
N LYS A 43 -16.92 -19.13 -3.46
CA LYS A 43 -16.48 -18.20 -2.40
C LYS A 43 -15.13 -17.57 -2.75
N LEU A 44 -15.12 -16.42 -3.39
CA LEU A 44 -13.96 -15.52 -3.39
C LEU A 44 -14.13 -14.50 -2.25
N ASN A 45 -13.62 -14.84 -1.07
CA ASN A 45 -13.73 -14.04 0.16
C ASN A 45 -12.86 -12.75 0.16
N PHE A 46 -12.23 -12.40 -0.95
CA PHE A 46 -11.40 -11.20 -1.05
C PHE A 46 -11.48 -10.60 -2.44
N ILE A 47 -12.15 -9.45 -2.53
CA ILE A 47 -12.22 -8.66 -3.76
C ILE A 47 -10.88 -7.92 -3.90
N SER A 48 -10.07 -8.32 -4.87
CA SER A 48 -8.81 -7.64 -5.17
C SER A 48 -9.05 -6.29 -5.83
N PHE A 49 -8.17 -5.32 -5.60
CA PHE A 49 -8.17 -4.02 -6.29
C PHE A 49 -8.20 -4.17 -7.82
N THR A 50 -7.54 -5.21 -8.36
CA THR A 50 -7.57 -5.48 -9.80
C THR A 50 -8.96 -5.90 -10.28
N THR A 51 -9.70 -6.66 -9.47
CA THR A 51 -11.08 -7.07 -9.76
C THR A 51 -12.04 -5.88 -9.70
N MET A 52 -11.85 -4.96 -8.76
CA MET A 52 -12.61 -3.70 -8.72
C MET A 52 -12.33 -2.84 -9.96
N ALA A 53 -11.06 -2.71 -10.35
CA ALA A 53 -10.68 -1.96 -11.55
C ALA A 53 -11.25 -2.58 -12.84
N GLU A 54 -11.31 -3.91 -12.92
CA GLU A 54 -11.95 -4.61 -14.05
C GLU A 54 -13.46 -4.39 -14.10
N ALA A 55 -14.13 -4.42 -12.96
CA ALA A 55 -15.57 -4.15 -12.89
C ALA A 55 -15.93 -2.72 -13.30
N THR A 56 -15.08 -1.73 -12.97
CA THR A 56 -15.37 -0.31 -13.23
C THR A 56 -14.83 0.19 -14.58
N LEU A 57 -13.59 -0.16 -14.95
CA LEU A 57 -12.93 0.34 -16.17
C LEU A 57 -12.84 -0.71 -17.30
N GLY A 58 -13.33 -1.93 -17.06
CA GLY A 58 -13.17 -3.05 -17.98
C GLY A 58 -11.76 -3.62 -18.01
N LYS A 59 -11.55 -4.66 -18.82
CA LYS A 59 -10.32 -5.47 -18.84
C LYS A 59 -9.06 -4.67 -19.20
N LEU A 60 -9.14 -3.76 -20.17
CA LEU A 60 -8.01 -2.89 -20.53
C LEU A 60 -7.67 -1.91 -19.41
N GLY A 61 -8.68 -1.33 -18.77
CA GLY A 61 -8.51 -0.45 -17.62
C GLY A 61 -7.91 -1.16 -16.43
N ALA A 62 -8.30 -2.40 -16.16
CA ALA A 62 -7.71 -3.24 -15.12
C ALA A 62 -6.21 -3.43 -15.33
N HIS A 63 -5.78 -3.79 -16.55
CA HIS A 63 -4.35 -3.97 -16.85
C HIS A 63 -3.54 -2.69 -16.64
N VAL A 64 -4.05 -1.55 -17.10
CA VAL A 64 -3.39 -0.25 -16.90
C VAL A 64 -3.35 0.13 -15.41
N ALA A 65 -4.45 -0.08 -14.68
CA ALA A 65 -4.52 0.19 -13.25
C ALA A 65 -3.57 -0.70 -12.44
N THR A 66 -3.48 -2.00 -12.76
CA THR A 66 -2.52 -2.92 -12.13
C THR A 66 -1.08 -2.50 -12.43
N LEU A 67 -0.78 -2.10 -13.66
CA LEU A 67 0.57 -1.62 -14.01
C LEU A 67 0.92 -0.33 -13.24
N ALA A 68 0.00 0.64 -13.19
CA ALA A 68 0.18 1.87 -12.44
C ALA A 68 0.34 1.60 -10.94
N TYR A 69 -0.45 0.67 -10.39
CA TYR A 69 -0.38 0.26 -8.99
C TYR A 69 0.98 -0.35 -8.63
N VAL A 70 1.48 -1.29 -9.45
CA VAL A 70 2.79 -1.91 -9.24
C VAL A 70 3.91 -0.87 -9.38
N PHE A 71 3.81 0.02 -10.36
CA PHE A 71 4.78 1.10 -10.56
C PHE A 71 4.83 2.06 -9.36
N LEU A 72 3.66 2.44 -8.84
CA LEU A 72 3.54 3.29 -7.65
C LEU A 72 4.11 2.59 -6.42
N ALA A 73 3.74 1.33 -6.19
CA ALA A 73 4.22 0.55 -5.05
C ALA A 73 5.76 0.41 -5.09
N TYR A 74 6.33 0.09 -6.26
CA TYR A 74 7.77 -0.02 -6.42
C TYR A 74 8.49 1.32 -6.21
N SER A 75 7.95 2.40 -6.79
CA SER A 75 8.53 3.75 -6.62
C SER A 75 8.54 4.19 -5.16
N SER A 76 7.43 3.95 -4.44
CA SER A 76 7.34 4.23 -3.00
C SER A 76 8.33 3.39 -2.19
N MET A 77 8.45 2.09 -2.50
CA MET A 77 9.43 1.22 -1.85
C MET A 77 10.86 1.74 -2.02
N VAL A 78 11.25 2.12 -3.24
CA VAL A 78 12.58 2.68 -3.51
C VAL A 78 12.80 3.99 -2.75
N ALA A 79 11.80 4.88 -2.73
CA ALA A 79 11.88 6.13 -1.98
C ALA A 79 12.08 5.91 -0.48
N TYR A 80 11.37 4.94 0.11
CA TYR A 80 11.53 4.59 1.52
C TYR A 80 12.89 3.99 1.84
N VAL A 81 13.42 3.10 0.98
CA VAL A 81 14.76 2.53 1.15
C VAL A 81 15.85 3.59 1.03
N ALA A 82 15.74 4.50 0.07
CA ALA A 82 16.68 5.61 -0.07
C ALA A 82 16.68 6.49 1.18
N LYS A 83 15.49 6.87 1.67
CA LYS A 83 15.37 7.72 2.84
C LYS A 83 15.79 7.04 4.14
N SER A 84 15.50 5.76 4.31
CA SER A 84 15.94 5.01 5.50
C SER A 84 17.46 4.84 5.52
N GLY A 85 18.09 4.61 4.37
CA GLY A 85 19.54 4.61 4.23
C GLY A 85 20.19 5.91 4.71
N ASP A 86 19.60 7.06 4.35
CA ASP A 86 20.08 8.38 4.78
C ASP A 86 19.89 8.62 6.29
N ILE A 87 18.74 8.21 6.84
CA ILE A 87 18.48 8.33 8.28
C ILE A 87 19.49 7.47 9.05
N LEU A 88 19.70 6.23 8.60
CA LEU A 88 20.59 5.30 9.28
C LEU A 88 22.07 5.71 9.13
N SER A 89 22.45 6.30 8.01
CA SER A 89 23.82 6.82 7.80
C SER A 89 24.14 7.97 8.73
N HIS A 90 23.15 8.82 9.03
CA HIS A 90 23.30 9.90 10.00
C HIS A 90 23.52 9.39 11.44
N VAL A 91 22.92 8.25 11.80
CA VAL A 91 23.03 7.68 13.15
C VAL A 91 24.28 6.80 13.31
N LEU A 92 24.61 5.97 12.31
CA LEU A 92 25.71 5.01 12.36
C LEU A 92 27.03 5.52 11.75
N ASN A 93 27.04 6.69 11.10
CA ASN A 93 28.20 7.26 10.38
C ASN A 93 28.82 6.29 9.33
N HIS A 94 27.97 5.52 8.63
CA HIS A 94 28.40 4.55 7.61
C HIS A 94 27.77 4.91 6.24
N PRO A 95 28.34 4.52 5.09
CA PRO A 95 27.79 4.84 3.76
C PRO A 95 26.31 4.45 3.59
N THR A 96 25.53 5.41 3.06
CA THR A 96 24.10 5.27 2.76
C THR A 96 23.79 4.02 1.93
N SER A 97 24.62 3.68 0.94
CA SER A 97 24.38 2.52 0.06
C SER A 97 24.42 1.19 0.80
N VAL A 98 25.34 1.04 1.76
CA VAL A 98 25.47 -0.19 2.56
C VAL A 98 24.31 -0.31 3.54
N LEU A 99 23.92 0.81 4.16
CA LEU A 99 22.84 0.84 5.13
C LEU A 99 21.46 0.69 4.49
N GLY A 100 21.23 1.27 3.31
CA GLY A 100 20.02 1.03 2.52
C GLY A 100 19.88 -0.44 2.11
N CYS A 101 20.98 -1.06 1.66
CA CYS A 101 21.00 -2.50 1.35
C CYS A 101 20.71 -3.35 2.58
N CYS A 102 21.36 -3.05 3.72
CA CYS A 102 21.11 -3.72 4.99
C CYS A 102 19.64 -3.61 5.41
N PHE A 103 19.05 -2.41 5.32
CA PHE A 103 17.64 -2.17 5.63
C PHE A 103 16.73 -3.02 4.74
N THR A 104 16.94 -3.04 3.42
CA THR A 104 16.15 -3.88 2.51
C THR A 104 16.32 -5.37 2.82
N LEU A 105 17.53 -5.82 3.14
CA LEU A 105 17.80 -7.22 3.50
C LEU A 105 17.06 -7.63 4.77
N VAL A 106 17.02 -6.78 5.80
CA VAL A 106 16.30 -7.05 7.04
C VAL A 106 14.81 -7.28 6.76
N PHE A 107 14.16 -6.38 6.02
CA PHE A 107 12.74 -6.54 5.68
C PHE A 107 12.48 -7.71 4.73
N THR A 108 13.38 -7.95 3.78
CA THR A 108 13.29 -9.09 2.86
C THR A 108 13.39 -10.41 3.62
N LEU A 109 14.33 -10.53 4.56
CA LEU A 109 14.48 -11.70 5.42
C LEU A 109 13.29 -11.86 6.37
N LEU A 110 12.79 -10.77 6.94
CA LEU A 110 11.62 -10.79 7.82
C LEU A 110 10.41 -11.36 7.09
N ILE A 111 10.14 -10.88 5.88
CA ILE A 111 9.00 -11.35 5.07
C ILE A 111 9.24 -12.79 4.58
N SER A 112 10.44 -13.09 4.09
CA SER A 112 10.76 -14.41 3.50
C SER A 112 10.85 -15.53 4.53
N VAL A 113 11.34 -15.27 5.74
CA VAL A 113 11.58 -16.29 6.78
C VAL A 113 10.48 -16.24 7.85
N GLY A 114 10.03 -15.05 8.24
CA GLY A 114 9.06 -14.87 9.30
C GLY A 114 7.60 -15.09 8.88
N GLY A 115 7.33 -15.14 7.57
CA GLY A 115 6.00 -15.30 7.03
C GLY A 115 5.04 -14.18 7.45
N THR A 116 3.74 -14.40 7.26
CA THR A 116 2.71 -13.38 7.54
C THR A 116 2.56 -13.09 9.04
N LYS A 117 2.76 -14.09 9.91
CA LYS A 117 2.55 -13.94 11.37
C LYS A 117 3.60 -13.07 12.04
N LEU A 118 4.90 -13.27 11.76
CA LEU A 118 5.94 -12.43 12.37
C LEU A 118 5.92 -11.02 11.78
N THR A 119 5.64 -10.89 10.47
CA THR A 119 5.50 -9.59 9.82
C THR A 119 4.37 -8.77 10.45
N ASP A 120 3.23 -9.41 10.75
CA ASP A 120 2.09 -8.76 11.40
C ASP A 120 2.41 -8.30 12.83
N GLN A 121 3.10 -9.13 13.62
CA GLN A 121 3.55 -8.76 14.97
C GLN A 121 4.50 -7.56 14.96
N VAL A 122 5.47 -7.55 14.04
CA VAL A 122 6.40 -6.42 13.90
C VAL A 122 5.64 -5.15 13.48
N ASN A 123 4.70 -5.27 12.54
CA ASN A 123 3.88 -4.15 12.09
C ASN A 123 3.02 -3.55 13.23
N GLN A 124 2.42 -4.41 14.05
CA GLN A 124 1.66 -3.97 15.22
C GLN A 124 2.56 -3.28 16.25
N GLY A 125 3.75 -3.82 16.52
CA GLY A 125 4.73 -3.20 17.40
C GLY A 125 5.18 -1.82 16.91
N LEU A 126 5.43 -1.68 15.61
CA LEU A 126 5.78 -0.39 15.00
C LEU A 126 4.64 0.61 15.09
N THR A 127 3.39 0.15 14.93
CA THR A 127 2.20 1.01 15.05
C THR A 127 2.08 1.58 16.47
N ILE A 128 2.34 0.77 17.49
CA ILE A 128 2.35 1.23 18.89
C ILE A 128 3.45 2.27 19.13
N LEU A 129 4.62 2.13 18.49
CA LEU A 129 5.72 3.09 18.61
C LEU A 129 5.41 4.46 17.95
N MET A 130 4.56 4.48 16.91
CA MET A 130 4.22 5.71 16.19
C MET A 130 3.17 6.57 16.88
N VAL A 131 2.38 6.00 17.80
CA VAL A 131 1.36 6.71 18.61
C VAL A 131 2.00 7.31 19.85
#